data_AF-A0A517VXY2-F1
#
_entry.id   AF-A0A517VXY2-F1
#
_cell.length_a   1.000
_cell.length_b   1.000
_cell.length_c   1.000
_cell.angle_alpha   90.00
_cell.angle_beta   90.00
_cell.angle_gamma   90.00
#
_symmetry.space_group_name_H-M   'P 1'
#
loop_
_entity.id
_entity.type
_entity.pdbx_description
1 polymer ?
#
loop_
_entity_poly.entity_id
_entity_poly.type
_entity_poly.pdbx_seq_one_letter_code
_entity_poly.pdbx_strand_id
1 'polypeptide(L)' 'MTDQVMDELSDGLSPASNSIELINAVVDRLLELNINLQEVSLDEMKTLMSSVCSQRLEGDLQKRGHRSSGCAIAS' A
#
# COMPACT_ATOMS: atom_id res chain seq x y z
N MET A 1 -11.81 12.16 -5.43
CA MET A 1 -11.06 12.18 -4.17
C MET A 1 -9.90 13.13 -4.31
N THR A 2 -9.51 13.79 -3.23
CA THR A 2 -8.28 14.60 -3.18
C THR A 2 -7.07 13.71 -2.94
N ASP A 3 -5.89 14.11 -3.42
CA ASP A 3 -4.63 13.40 -3.18
C ASP A 3 -4.36 13.13 -1.69
N GLN A 4 -4.77 14.05 -0.81
CA GLN A 4 -4.62 13.88 0.64
C GLN A 4 -5.44 12.71 1.20
N VAL A 5 -6.68 12.52 0.72
CA VAL A 5 -7.52 11.38 1.14
C VAL A 5 -6.93 10.07 0.63
N MET A 6 -6.36 10.08 -0.58
CA MET A 6 -5.67 8.91 -1.14
C MET A 6 -4.42 8.52 -0.36
N ASP A 7 -3.66 9.51 0.10
CA ASP A 7 -2.46 9.31 0.93
C ASP A 7 -2.83 8.70 2.30
N GLU A 8 -3.82 9.26 2.99
CA GLU A 8 -4.32 8.75 4.28
C GLU A 8 -4.96 7.35 4.17
N LEU A 9 -5.57 7.05 3.03
CA LEU A 9 -6.05 5.71 2.73
C LEU A 9 -4.87 4.75 2.59
N SER A 10 -3.82 5.12 1.86
CA SER A 10 -2.65 4.26 1.68
C SER A 10 -1.81 4.06 2.94
N ASP A 11 -1.64 5.08 3.78
CA ASP A 11 -0.89 5.01 5.04
C ASP A 11 -1.56 4.07 6.07
N GLY A 12 -2.89 4.10 6.12
CA GLY A 12 -3.68 3.24 7.01
C GLY A 12 -3.75 1.77 6.57
N LEU A 13 -3.32 1.45 5.35
CA LEU A 13 -3.37 0.08 4.83
C LEU A 13 -2.16 -0.73 5.31
N SER A 14 -2.37 -1.42 6.42
CA SER A 14 -1.45 -2.42 6.95
C SER A 14 -1.10 -3.47 5.88
N PRO A 15 0.11 -4.08 5.90
CA PRO A 15 0.52 -5.00 4.85
C PRO A 15 -0.37 -6.26 4.83
N ALA A 16 -1.42 -6.21 4.02
CA ALA A 16 -2.34 -7.31 3.73
C ALA A 16 -1.71 -8.41 2.87
N SER A 17 -1.54 -9.61 3.41
CA SER A 17 -0.71 -10.67 2.81
C SER A 17 -1.21 -11.18 1.46
N ASN A 18 -2.50 -11.02 1.17
CA ASN A 18 -3.13 -11.42 -0.08
C ASN A 18 -4.04 -10.33 -0.66
N SER A 19 -4.35 -10.42 -1.97
CA SER A 19 -5.18 -9.45 -2.70
C SER A 19 -6.59 -9.30 -2.11
N ILE A 20 -7.16 -10.37 -1.55
CA ILE A 20 -8.47 -10.33 -0.87
C ILE A 20 -8.39 -9.52 0.43
N GLU A 21 -7.34 -9.73 1.23
CA GLU A 21 -7.14 -8.96 2.46
C GLU A 21 -6.88 -7.48 2.14
N LEU A 22 -6.20 -7.18 1.03
CA LEU A 22 -5.98 -5.81 0.58
C LEU A 22 -7.29 -5.13 0.21
N ILE A 23 -8.16 -5.82 -0.55
CA ILE A 23 -9.48 -5.30 -0.92
C ILE A 23 -10.31 -5.03 0.34
N ASN A 24 -10.33 -5.98 1.28
CA ASN A 24 -11.06 -5.80 2.54
C ASN A 24 -10.51 -4.62 3.34
N ALA A 25 -9.19 -4.51 3.47
CA ALA A 25 -8.56 -3.40 4.18
C ALA A 25 -8.86 -2.03 3.53
N VAL A 26 -8.88 -1.94 2.19
CA VAL A 26 -9.28 -0.73 1.46
C VAL A 26 -10.74 -0.37 1.76
N VAL A 27 -11.64 -1.34 1.76
CA VAL A 27 -13.06 -1.13 2.05
C VAL A 27 -13.27 -0.71 3.51
N ASP A 28 -12.65 -1.40 4.46
CA ASP A 28 -12.69 -1.06 5.89
C ASP A 28 -12.21 0.37 6.12
N ARG A 29 -11.10 0.77 5.49
CA ARG A 29 -10.55 2.12 5.64
C ARG A 29 -11.46 3.20 5.04
N LEU A 30 -12.08 2.93 3.89
CA LEU A 30 -13.08 3.83 3.30
C LEU A 30 -14.27 4.04 4.25
N LEU A 31 -14.73 2.97 4.91
CA LEU A 31 -15.80 3.04 5.91
C LEU A 31 -15.36 3.80 7.16
N GLU A 32 -14.13 3.59 7.66
CA GLU A 32 -13.58 4.34 8.81
C GLU A 32 -13.52 5.85 8.55
N LEU A 33 -13.14 6.25 7.33
CA LEU A 33 -13.12 7.66 6.92
C LEU A 33 -14.52 8.20 6.58
N ASN A 34 -15.56 7.40 6.79
CA ASN A 34 -16.96 7.75 6.53
C ASN A 34 -17.20 8.13 5.06
N ILE A 35 -16.43 7.53 4.16
CA ILE A 35 -16.51 7.74 2.71
C ILE A 35 -17.56 6.77 2.17
N ASN A 36 -18.50 7.33 1.42
CA ASN A 36 -19.55 6.53 0.79
C ASN A 36 -18.98 5.68 -0.35
N LEU A 37 -19.01 4.35 -0.17
CA LEU A 37 -18.54 3.39 -1.17
C LEU A 37 -19.27 3.52 -2.52
N GLN A 38 -20.51 4.02 -2.54
CA GLN A 38 -21.24 4.24 -3.78
C GLN A 38 -20.74 5.45 -4.58
N GLU A 39 -20.02 6.37 -3.93
CA GLU A 39 -19.46 7.58 -4.54
C GLU A 39 -18.00 7.38 -4.98
N VAL A 40 -17.35 6.29 -4.55
CA VAL A 40 -16.02 5.92 -5.01
C VAL A 40 -16.09 5.34 -6.42
N SER A 41 -15.43 5.99 -7.36
CA SER A 41 -15.35 5.50 -8.73
C SER A 41 -14.43 4.28 -8.84
N LEU A 42 -14.68 3.44 -9.85
CA LEU A 42 -13.81 2.30 -10.15
C LEU A 42 -12.36 2.71 -10.47
N ASP A 43 -12.16 3.92 -10.97
CA ASP A 43 -10.84 4.46 -11.30
C ASP A 43 -10.04 4.83 -10.03
N GLU A 44 -10.70 5.47 -9.07
CA GLU A 44 -10.15 5.77 -7.75
C GLU A 44 -9.79 4.49 -6.99
N MET A 45 -10.65 3.48 -7.06
CA MET A 45 -10.41 2.19 -6.39
C MET A 45 -9.23 1.44 -7.01
N LYS A 46 -9.08 1.47 -8.35
CA LYS A 46 -7.90 0.94 -9.04
C LYS A 46 -6.62 1.68 -8.66
N THR A 47 -6.69 2.99 -8.56
CA THR A 47 -5.55 3.84 -8.18
C THR A 47 -5.07 3.52 -6.77
N LEU A 48 -6.00 3.37 -5.81
CA LEU A 48 -5.69 2.92 -4.44
C LEU A 48 -5.00 1.56 -4.42
N MET A 49 -5.59 0.57 -5.10
CA MET A 49 -5.02 -0.77 -5.15
C MET A 49 -3.65 -0.80 -5.83
N SER A 50 -3.45 0.00 -6.87
CA SER A 50 -2.18 0.10 -7.60
C SER A 50 -1.09 0.75 -6.74
N SER A 51 -1.43 1.81 -5.99
CA SER A 51 -0.51 2.49 -5.06
C SER A 51 0.00 1.53 -3.98
N VAL A 52 -0.91 0.78 -3.35
CA VAL A 52 -0.56 -0.14 -2.25
C VAL A 52 0.21 -1.36 -2.76
N CYS A 53 -0.14 -1.88 -3.95
CA CYS A 53 0.65 -2.92 -4.60
C CYS A 53 2.07 -2.45 -4.95
N SER A 54 2.22 -1.19 -5.40
CA SER A 54 3.53 -0.62 -5.75
C SER A 54 4.39 -0.38 -4.50
N GLN A 55 3.81 0.16 -3.43
CA GLN A 55 4.48 0.31 -2.13
C GLN A 55 4.94 -1.03 -1.54
N ARG A 56 4.17 -2.11 -1.73
CA ARG A 56 4.61 -3.48 -1.39
C ARG A 56 5.81 -3.93 -2.21
N LEU A 57 5.83 -3.63 -3.50
CA LEU A 57 6.92 -4.02 -4.39
C LEU A 57 8.23 -3.29 -4.01
N GLU A 58 8.14 -2.01 -3.67
CA GLU A 58 9.28 -1.23 -3.16
C GLU A 58 9.71 -1.69 -1.76
N GLY A 59 8.77 -2.04 -0.88
CA GLY A 59 9.04 -2.59 0.45
C GLY A 59 9.68 -3.99 0.44
N ASP A 60 9.32 -4.87 -0.51
CA ASP A 60 9.97 -6.18 -0.69
C ASP A 60 11.37 -6.02 -1.29
N LEU A 61 11.55 -5.08 -2.22
CA LEU A 61 12.86 -4.72 -2.77
C LEU A 61 13.80 -4.12 -1.71
N GLN A 62 13.30 -3.29 -0.78
CA GLN A 62 14.11 -2.78 0.33
C GLN A 62 14.49 -3.87 1.34
N LYS A 63 13.60 -4.83 1.63
CA LYS A 63 13.94 -5.99 2.49
C LYS A 63 14.96 -6.92 1.85
N ARG A 64 14.99 -7.01 0.52
CA ARG A 64 15.97 -7.83 -0.21
C ARG A 64 17.26 -7.09 -0.57
N GLY A 65 17.24 -5.75 -0.58
CA GLY A 65 18.38 -4.89 -0.92
C GLY A 65 19.36 -4.61 0.22
N HIS A 66 19.00 -4.89 1.48
CA HIS A 66 19.86 -4.59 2.64
C HIS A 66 20.78 -5.73 3.09
N ARG A 67 21.32 -6.50 2.13
CA ARG A 67 22.41 -7.48 2.38
C ARG A 67 23.63 -7.27 1.47
N SER A 68 23.90 -6.03 1.08
CA SER A 68 25.19 -5.67 0.51
C SER A 68 25.73 -4.42 1.18
N SER A 69 26.39 -4.61 2.33
CA SER A 69 27.50 -3.73 2.69
C SER A 69 28.39 -4.36 3.76
N GLY A 70 29.66 -4.56 3.41
CA GLY A 70 30.80 -4.44 4.31
C GLY A 70 31.16 -5.64 5.18
N CYS A 71 32.06 -6.51 4.71
CA CYS A 71 33.49 -6.32 4.99
C CYS A 71 34.32 -7.39 4.25
N ALA A 72 35.02 -6.97 3.19
CA ALA A 72 36.21 -7.68 2.76
C ALA A 72 37.34 -7.28 3.72
N ILE A 73 37.83 -8.22 4.53
CA ILE A 73 39.18 -8.10 5.09
C ILE A 73 40.00 -9.23 4.48
N ALA A 74 40.93 -8.80 3.63
CA ALA A 74 42.01 -9.60 3.10
C ALA A 74 43.15 -9.71 4.13
N SER A 75 43.91 -10.79 4.00
CA SER A 75 45.19 -11.14 4.66
C SER A 75 45.11 -11.71 6.07
#